data_AF-A0A965MAM1-F1
#
_entry.id   AF-A0A965MAM1-F1
#
_cell.length_a   1.000
_cell.length_b   1.000
_cell.length_c   1.000
_cell.angle_alpha   90.00
_cell.angle_beta   90.00
_cell.angle_gamma   90.00
#
_symmetry.space_group_name_H-M   'P 1'
#
loop_
_entity.id
_entity.type
_entity.pdbx_description
1 polymer ?
#
loop_
_entity_poly.entity_id
_entity_poly.type
_entity_poly.pdbx_seq_one_letter_code
_entity_poly.pdbx_strand_id
1 'polypeptide(L)'
;ELEISGDETELDKTIIEDLKDPLVHLVRNAVDHGVEMPVDRAATGKPVRATVRLSAQQAGDHIVLEISDDGRGMRPDILRKKALAKGLIDVETANSLDEMSSLKLVFLPGFSTKDDISDVSGRGVGMDVVKTNIQKLNGHIDIQSQPGVGTTFRIRLPLTLAIMPVLVVRLQQQSFAVPLSMVREIMPLDPTEIQHLSGRATLVVRDEVLPVRSLAGMLNRPSDPPPFGVLMQTSSRGAFILGVDGFVGRDDVVIKPLADVKPKGVSGATLSGDGSVVLVLDIESMLDEPMAVLLGHSFNRGKHATPVAA
;
A
#
# COMPACT_ATOMS: atom_id res chain seq x y z
N GLU A 1 -8.26 -33.90 -3.07
CA GLU A 1 -8.90 -33.52 -4.35
C GLU A 1 -8.91 -32.01 -4.42
N LEU A 2 -8.59 -31.45 -5.58
CA LEU A 2 -8.64 -30.00 -5.80
C LEU A 2 -9.81 -29.72 -6.73
N GLU A 3 -10.83 -29.05 -6.20
CA GLU A 3 -11.99 -28.59 -6.95
C GLU A 3 -11.79 -27.12 -7.31
N ILE A 4 -11.88 -26.78 -8.59
CA ILE A 4 -11.80 -25.40 -9.09
C ILE A 4 -13.12 -25.06 -9.75
N SER A 5 -13.64 -23.87 -9.46
CA SER A 5 -14.91 -23.37 -10.01
C SER A 5 -14.86 -21.86 -10.20
N GLY A 6 -15.65 -21.33 -11.15
CA GLY A 6 -15.65 -19.90 -11.46
C GLY A 6 -14.59 -19.48 -12.47
N ASP A 7 -14.14 -20.39 -13.34
CA ASP A 7 -13.15 -20.14 -14.40
C ASP A 7 -13.61 -19.08 -15.41
N GLU A 8 -14.92 -18.80 -15.45
CA GLU A 8 -15.55 -17.74 -16.23
C GLU A 8 -15.40 -16.33 -15.64
N THR A 9 -14.89 -16.21 -14.40
CA THR A 9 -14.73 -14.89 -13.75
C THR A 9 -13.53 -14.15 -14.34
N GLU A 10 -13.78 -13.04 -15.03
CA GLU A 10 -12.73 -12.21 -15.60
C GLU A 10 -12.01 -11.39 -14.52
N LEU A 11 -10.70 -11.57 -14.39
CA LEU A 11 -9.81 -10.78 -13.53
C LEU A 11 -8.77 -10.04 -14.37
N ASP A 12 -8.38 -8.84 -13.95
CA ASP A 12 -7.25 -8.13 -14.55
C ASP A 12 -5.96 -8.95 -14.42
N LYS A 13 -5.15 -8.98 -15.48
CA LYS A 13 -3.92 -9.77 -15.53
C LYS A 13 -2.93 -9.42 -14.41
N THR A 14 -2.83 -8.15 -14.03
CA THR A 14 -1.94 -7.70 -12.95
C THR A 14 -2.38 -8.23 -11.59
N ILE A 15 -3.70 -8.24 -11.34
CA ILE A 15 -4.29 -8.86 -10.14
C ILE A 15 -3.98 -10.35 -10.11
N ILE A 16 -4.08 -11.06 -11.24
CA ILE A 16 -3.75 -12.49 -11.32
C ILE A 16 -2.28 -12.75 -10.97
N GLU A 17 -1.36 -11.94 -11.50
CA GLU A 17 0.08 -12.08 -11.23
C GLU A 17 0.40 -11.86 -9.75
N ASP A 18 -0.18 -10.83 -9.13
CA ASP A 18 0.03 -10.52 -7.71
C ASP A 18 -0.67 -11.50 -6.75
N LEU A 19 -1.75 -12.15 -7.17
CA LEU A 19 -2.47 -13.16 -6.37
C LEU A 19 -1.88 -14.55 -6.44
N LYS A 20 -1.05 -14.85 -7.45
CA LYS A 20 -0.52 -16.20 -7.68
C LYS A 20 0.17 -16.76 -6.42
N ASP A 21 1.12 -16.02 -5.86
CA ASP A 21 1.87 -16.45 -4.67
C ASP A 21 0.96 -16.57 -3.42
N PRO A 22 0.10 -15.59 -3.10
CA PRO A 22 -0.92 -15.72 -2.05
C PRO A 22 -1.82 -16.95 -2.17
N LEU A 23 -2.37 -17.22 -3.35
CA LEU A 23 -3.29 -18.34 -3.57
C LEU A 23 -2.57 -19.68 -3.42
N VAL A 24 -1.38 -19.83 -4.01
CA VAL A 24 -0.55 -21.03 -3.85
C VAL A 24 -0.26 -21.28 -2.37
N HIS A 25 0.05 -20.23 -1.62
CA HIS A 25 0.35 -20.35 -0.20
C HIS A 25 -0.88 -20.78 0.62
N LEU A 26 -2.07 -20.22 0.35
CA LEU A 26 -3.31 -20.62 1.02
C LEU A 26 -3.69 -22.08 0.72
N VAL A 27 -3.59 -22.51 -0.54
CA VAL A 27 -3.83 -23.91 -0.94
C VAL A 27 -2.82 -24.84 -0.26
N ARG A 28 -1.55 -24.43 -0.19
CA ARG A 28 -0.52 -25.20 0.51
C ARG A 28 -0.80 -25.31 2.00
N ASN A 29 -1.25 -24.24 2.66
CA ASN A 29 -1.62 -24.30 4.08
C ASN A 29 -2.79 -25.24 4.33
N ALA A 30 -3.78 -25.27 3.43
CA ALA A 30 -4.86 -26.26 3.50
C ALA A 30 -4.30 -27.69 3.44
N VAL A 31 -3.36 -27.98 2.54
CA VAL A 31 -2.79 -29.34 2.38
C VAL A 31 -1.82 -29.71 3.50
N ASP A 32 -0.89 -28.83 3.87
CA ASP A 32 0.19 -29.11 4.82
C ASP A 32 -0.32 -29.09 6.28
N HIS A 33 -1.35 -28.29 6.58
CA HIS A 33 -1.79 -28.03 7.96
C HIS A 33 -3.29 -28.21 8.18
N GLY A 34 -4.13 -27.90 7.20
CA GLY A 34 -5.59 -28.05 7.30
C GLY A 34 -5.99 -29.52 7.33
N VAL A 35 -5.64 -30.26 6.27
CA VAL A 35 -6.03 -31.65 6.06
C VAL A 35 -5.36 -32.59 7.07
N GLU A 36 -6.13 -33.55 7.59
CA GLU A 36 -5.64 -34.60 8.50
C GLU A 36 -5.14 -35.82 7.71
N MET A 37 -4.35 -36.68 8.37
CA MET A 37 -3.91 -37.93 7.76
C MET A 37 -5.12 -38.85 7.49
N PRO A 38 -5.07 -39.71 6.46
CA PRO A 38 -6.18 -40.61 6.10
C PRO A 38 -6.75 -41.41 7.27
N VAL A 39 -5.89 -41.86 8.19
CA VAL A 39 -6.26 -42.62 9.38
C VAL A 39 -7.08 -41.77 10.36
N ASP A 40 -6.66 -40.53 10.62
CA ASP A 40 -7.35 -39.60 11.52
C ASP A 40 -8.71 -39.16 10.95
N ARG A 41 -8.80 -39.02 9.62
CA ARG A 41 -10.06 -38.71 8.91
C ARG A 41 -11.07 -39.85 9.04
N ALA A 42 -10.62 -41.09 8.81
CA ALA A 42 -11.47 -42.26 8.99
C ALA A 42 -11.96 -42.40 10.43
N ALA A 43 -11.11 -42.12 11.43
CA ALA A 43 -11.47 -42.15 12.84
C ALA A 43 -12.52 -41.11 13.23
N THR A 44 -12.62 -40.00 12.49
CA THR A 44 -13.59 -38.92 12.71
C THR A 44 -14.81 -39.01 11.79
N GLY A 45 -14.94 -40.09 11.00
CA GLY A 45 -16.06 -40.31 10.10
C GLY A 45 -16.03 -39.47 8.81
N LYS A 46 -14.89 -38.84 8.51
CA LYS A 46 -14.71 -38.00 7.32
C LYS A 46 -14.27 -38.84 6.11
N PRO A 47 -14.55 -38.40 4.87
CA PRO A 47 -14.04 -39.06 3.68
C PRO A 47 -12.51 -39.17 3.71
N VAL A 48 -11.99 -40.34 3.33
CA VAL A 48 -10.54 -40.62 3.31
C VAL A 48 -9.80 -39.64 2.38
N ARG A 49 -10.42 -39.30 1.24
CA ARG A 49 -9.92 -38.27 0.34
C ARG A 49 -10.42 -36.91 0.84
N ALA A 50 -9.49 -36.04 1.21
CA ALA A 50 -9.81 -34.65 1.56
C ALA A 50 -10.12 -33.81 0.32
N THR A 51 -10.90 -32.75 0.50
CA THR A 51 -11.30 -31.83 -0.55
C THR A 51 -10.81 -30.43 -0.21
N VAL A 52 -10.08 -29.83 -1.14
CA VAL A 52 -9.74 -28.40 -1.15
C VAL A 52 -10.46 -27.78 -2.34
N ARG A 53 -11.23 -26.73 -2.11
CA ARG A 53 -11.99 -26.03 -3.15
C ARG A 53 -11.49 -24.60 -3.29
N LEU A 54 -11.18 -24.22 -4.52
CA LEU A 54 -10.94 -22.86 -4.96
C LEU A 54 -12.15 -22.43 -5.80
N SER A 55 -12.80 -21.35 -5.41
CA SER A 55 -13.88 -20.76 -6.20
C SER A 55 -13.67 -19.27 -6.41
N ALA A 56 -14.06 -18.78 -7.58
CA ALA A 56 -14.12 -17.37 -7.89
C ALA A 56 -15.55 -17.01 -8.31
N GLN A 57 -16.08 -15.90 -7.83
CA GLN A 57 -17.37 -15.40 -8.28
C GLN A 57 -17.39 -13.88 -8.24
N GLN A 58 -18.06 -13.27 -9.21
CA GLN A 58 -18.36 -11.85 -9.16
C GLN A 58 -19.59 -11.60 -8.27
N ALA A 59 -19.45 -10.77 -7.26
CA ALA A 59 -20.53 -10.32 -6.37
C ALA A 59 -20.60 -8.79 -6.39
N GLY A 60 -21.44 -8.25 -7.26
CA GLY A 60 -21.58 -6.80 -7.46
C GLY A 60 -20.34 -6.20 -8.13
N ASP A 61 -19.75 -5.20 -7.46
CA ASP A 61 -18.52 -4.50 -7.84
C ASP A 61 -17.24 -5.17 -7.29
N HIS A 62 -17.37 -6.36 -6.70
CA HIS A 62 -16.27 -7.12 -6.15
C HIS A 62 -16.18 -8.51 -6.77
N ILE A 63 -14.96 -9.04 -6.81
CA ILE A 63 -14.66 -10.43 -7.05
C ILE A 63 -14.43 -11.08 -5.68
N VAL A 64 -15.12 -12.19 -5.43
CA VAL A 64 -14.99 -12.99 -4.22
C VAL A 64 -14.27 -14.28 -4.58
N LEU A 65 -13.08 -14.47 -4.03
CA LEU A 65 -12.34 -15.73 -4.10
C LEU A 65 -12.52 -16.47 -2.77
N GLU A 66 -12.88 -17.74 -2.82
CA GLU A 66 -12.95 -18.60 -1.64
C GLU A 66 -12.01 -19.79 -1.78
N ILE A 67 -11.19 -19.99 -0.76
CA ILE A 67 -10.31 -21.14 -0.61
C ILE A 67 -10.79 -21.89 0.62
N SER A 68 -11.36 -23.08 0.43
CA SER A 68 -11.89 -23.89 1.52
C SER A 68 -11.28 -25.28 1.55
N ASP A 69 -11.14 -25.83 2.75
CA ASP A 69 -10.76 -27.22 3.00
C ASP A 69 -11.73 -27.86 3.97
N ASP A 70 -11.91 -29.17 3.83
CA ASP A 70 -12.68 -30.00 4.76
C ASP A 70 -11.78 -30.63 5.84
N GLY A 71 -10.72 -29.93 6.25
CA GLY A 71 -9.71 -30.41 7.20
C GLY A 71 -10.12 -30.25 8.66
N ARG A 72 -9.13 -30.24 9.56
CA ARG A 72 -9.37 -30.21 11.02
C ARG A 72 -9.94 -28.89 11.53
N GLY A 73 -9.98 -27.86 10.71
CA GLY A 73 -10.28 -26.49 11.13
C GLY A 73 -9.23 -25.90 12.07
N MET A 74 -9.41 -24.63 12.43
CA MET A 74 -8.55 -23.91 13.36
C MET A 74 -9.16 -23.90 14.75
N ARG A 75 -8.29 -23.85 15.75
CA ARG A 75 -8.66 -23.83 17.17
C ARG A 75 -8.38 -22.44 17.75
N PRO A 76 -9.42 -21.58 17.91
CA PRO A 76 -9.27 -20.20 18.39
C PRO A 76 -8.52 -20.06 19.72
N ASP A 77 -8.75 -21.00 20.64
CA ASP A 77 -8.10 -21.07 21.95
C ASP A 77 -6.59 -21.32 21.84
N ILE A 78 -6.16 -22.19 20.92
CA ILE A 78 -4.74 -22.46 20.67
C ILE A 78 -4.07 -21.27 20.00
N LEU A 79 -4.73 -20.63 19.04
CA LEU A 79 -4.21 -19.45 18.35
C LEU A 79 -3.96 -18.31 19.35
N ARG A 80 -4.92 -18.04 20.25
CA ARG A 80 -4.77 -17.05 21.34
C ARG A 80 -3.60 -17.38 22.25
N LYS A 81 -3.50 -18.62 22.74
CA LYS A 81 -2.40 -19.05 23.61
C LYS A 81 -1.03 -18.90 22.94
N LYS A 82 -0.92 -19.26 21.65
CA LYS A 82 0.33 -19.10 20.89
C LYS A 82 0.67 -17.63 20.64
N ALA A 83 -0.31 -16.79 20.32
CA ALA A 83 -0.09 -15.35 20.14
C ALA A 83 0.42 -14.70 21.44
N LEU A 84 -0.19 -15.05 22.58
CA LEU A 84 0.21 -14.57 23.90
C LEU A 84 1.62 -15.04 24.28
N ALA A 85 1.92 -16.33 24.10
CA ALA A 85 3.22 -16.91 24.42
C ALA A 85 4.36 -16.31 23.58
N LYS A 86 4.06 -15.86 22.35
CA LYS A 86 5.00 -15.17 21.46
C LYS A 86 5.07 -13.66 21.71
N GLY A 87 4.29 -13.12 22.65
CA GLY A 87 4.25 -11.68 22.95
C GLY A 87 3.63 -10.83 21.83
N LEU A 88 2.85 -11.43 20.94
CA LEU A 88 2.19 -10.72 19.82
C LEU A 88 0.91 -9.99 20.27
N ILE A 89 0.33 -10.43 21.39
CA ILE A 89 -0.81 -9.80 22.07
C ILE A 89 -0.56 -9.85 23.58
N ASP A 90 -1.19 -8.95 24.33
CA ASP A 90 -1.20 -8.99 25.80
C ASP A 90 -2.38 -9.83 26.34
N VAL A 91 -2.39 -10.04 27.65
CA VAL A 91 -3.41 -10.86 28.35
C VAL A 91 -4.80 -10.22 28.24
N GLU A 92 -4.88 -8.90 28.26
CA GLU A 92 -6.14 -8.17 28.18
C GLU A 92 -6.78 -8.33 26.80
N THR A 93 -5.99 -8.18 25.74
CA THR A 93 -6.38 -8.44 24.36
C THR A 93 -6.79 -9.90 24.21
N ALA A 94 -5.99 -10.85 24.70
CA ALA A 94 -6.31 -12.28 24.59
C ALA A 94 -7.67 -12.65 25.22
N ASN A 95 -8.03 -12.01 26.34
CA ASN A 95 -9.28 -12.25 27.06
C ASN A 95 -10.50 -11.56 26.43
N SER A 96 -10.30 -10.48 25.68
CA SER A 96 -11.39 -9.75 25.00
C SER A 96 -11.74 -10.30 23.62
N LEU A 97 -10.87 -11.09 23.00
CA LEU A 97 -11.11 -11.68 21.68
C LEU A 97 -12.16 -12.79 21.72
N ASP A 98 -13.17 -12.65 20.85
CA ASP A 98 -14.10 -13.73 20.51
C ASP A 98 -13.45 -14.76 19.57
N GLU A 99 -14.16 -15.84 19.26
CA GLU A 99 -13.63 -16.93 18.42
C GLU A 99 -13.25 -16.45 17.02
N MET A 100 -14.10 -15.62 16.40
CA MET A 100 -13.88 -15.07 15.05
C MET A 100 -12.63 -14.18 15.00
N SER A 101 -12.47 -13.28 15.98
CA SER A 101 -11.32 -12.37 16.05
C SER A 101 -10.04 -13.12 16.40
N SER A 102 -10.15 -14.20 17.18
CA SER A 102 -9.03 -15.09 17.48
C SER A 102 -8.49 -15.80 16.23
N LEU A 103 -9.33 -16.13 15.26
CA LEU A 103 -8.87 -16.68 13.98
C LEU A 103 -8.00 -15.67 13.21
N LYS A 104 -8.31 -14.37 13.31
CA LYS A 104 -7.56 -13.31 12.62
C LYS A 104 -6.13 -13.12 13.15
N LEU A 105 -5.80 -13.71 14.30
CA LEU A 105 -4.44 -13.71 14.86
C LEU A 105 -3.42 -14.37 13.93
N VAL A 106 -3.85 -15.29 13.06
CA VAL A 106 -2.97 -15.92 12.07
C VAL A 106 -2.32 -14.91 11.14
N PHE A 107 -2.94 -13.75 10.94
CA PHE A 107 -2.41 -12.68 10.09
C PHE A 107 -1.48 -11.69 10.81
N LEU A 108 -1.17 -11.91 12.09
CA LEU A 108 -0.22 -11.05 12.80
C LEU A 108 1.22 -11.28 12.28
N PRO A 109 2.02 -10.22 12.09
CA PRO A 109 3.42 -10.36 11.73
C PRO A 109 4.17 -11.25 12.72
N GLY A 110 4.95 -12.20 12.21
CA GLY A 110 5.69 -13.16 13.04
C GLY A 110 4.83 -14.25 13.69
N PHE A 111 3.52 -14.30 13.40
CA PHE A 111 2.68 -15.41 13.82
C PHE A 111 2.98 -16.65 12.97
N SER A 112 3.36 -17.74 13.64
CA SER A 112 3.50 -19.07 13.04
C SER A 112 3.03 -20.12 14.03
N THR A 113 2.36 -21.14 13.51
CA THR A 113 1.90 -22.28 14.30
C THR A 113 2.98 -23.35 14.47
N LYS A 114 4.10 -23.27 13.73
CA LYS A 114 5.25 -24.17 13.90
C LYS A 114 6.13 -23.70 15.06
N ASP A 115 6.59 -24.67 15.85
CA ASP A 115 7.50 -24.42 16.96
C ASP A 115 8.96 -24.28 16.47
N ASP A 116 9.27 -24.79 15.26
CA ASP A 116 10.54 -24.58 14.56
C ASP A 116 10.41 -23.54 13.43
N ILE A 117 11.45 -22.71 13.32
CA ILE A 117 11.70 -21.86 12.14
C ILE A 117 12.13 -22.82 11.02
N SER A 118 11.18 -23.33 10.23
CA SER A 118 11.53 -24.16 9.08
C SER A 118 12.10 -23.27 7.97
N ASP A 119 13.42 -23.30 7.80
CA ASP A 119 14.23 -22.63 6.76
C ASP A 119 13.99 -23.15 5.32
N VAL A 120 12.76 -23.53 4.97
CA VAL A 120 12.43 -24.01 3.62
C VAL A 120 11.40 -23.10 2.95
N SER A 121 11.82 -21.85 2.76
CA SER A 121 11.57 -21.02 1.58
C SER A 121 12.15 -19.66 1.90
N GLY A 122 13.35 -19.34 1.39
CA GLY A 122 14.07 -18.09 1.61
C GLY A 122 13.38 -16.81 1.09
N ARG A 123 12.05 -16.78 1.07
CA ARG A 123 11.18 -15.64 0.77
C ARG A 123 10.13 -15.36 1.85
N GLY A 124 10.06 -16.14 2.95
CA GLY A 124 9.30 -15.79 4.15
C GLY A 124 7.82 -15.46 3.90
N VAL A 125 7.08 -16.29 3.17
CA VAL A 125 5.64 -16.04 2.95
C VAL A 125 4.87 -16.58 4.14
N GLY A 126 4.61 -15.70 5.12
CA GLY A 126 3.65 -15.93 6.19
C GLY A 126 2.24 -15.47 5.81
N MET A 127 1.28 -15.73 6.69
CA MET A 127 -0.10 -15.25 6.51
C MET A 127 -0.21 -13.73 6.60
N ASP A 128 0.72 -13.08 7.30
CA ASP A 128 0.92 -11.63 7.30
C ASP A 128 1.29 -11.09 5.91
N VAL A 129 2.18 -11.79 5.17
CA VAL A 129 2.55 -11.44 3.80
C VAL A 129 1.36 -11.61 2.85
N VAL A 130 0.60 -12.71 2.99
CA VAL A 130 -0.64 -12.92 2.22
C VAL A 130 -1.63 -11.78 2.44
N LYS A 131 -1.92 -11.43 3.70
CA LYS A 131 -2.81 -10.32 4.03
C LYS A 131 -2.30 -9.00 3.46
N THR A 132 -1.01 -8.73 3.59
CA THR A 132 -0.38 -7.50 3.08
C THR A 132 -0.51 -7.40 1.56
N ASN A 133 -0.27 -8.49 0.83
CA ASN A 133 -0.40 -8.50 -0.62
C ASN A 133 -1.85 -8.29 -1.07
N ILE A 134 -2.82 -8.90 -0.40
CA ILE A 134 -4.24 -8.68 -0.68
C ILE A 134 -4.63 -7.22 -0.41
N GLN A 135 -4.14 -6.62 0.69
CA GLN A 135 -4.42 -5.22 1.01
C GLN A 135 -3.81 -4.24 0.00
N LYS A 136 -2.65 -4.55 -0.59
CA LYS A 136 -2.05 -3.74 -1.67
C LYS A 136 -2.93 -3.68 -2.92
N LEU A 137 -3.75 -4.71 -3.16
CA LEU A 137 -4.71 -4.78 -4.25
C LEU A 137 -6.06 -4.12 -3.87
N ASN A 138 -6.08 -3.29 -2.82
CA ASN A 138 -7.30 -2.75 -2.22
C ASN A 138 -8.31 -3.85 -1.82
N GLY A 139 -7.79 -5.04 -1.54
CA GLY A 139 -8.56 -6.22 -1.19
C GLY A 139 -8.75 -6.39 0.31
N HIS A 140 -9.68 -7.28 0.65
CA HIS A 140 -9.92 -7.73 2.00
C HIS A 140 -9.83 -9.26 2.08
N ILE A 141 -9.22 -9.79 3.15
CA ILE A 141 -9.22 -11.22 3.45
C ILE A 141 -9.88 -11.47 4.80
N ASP A 142 -10.86 -12.37 4.79
CA ASP A 142 -11.52 -12.91 5.97
C ASP A 142 -11.26 -14.42 6.09
N ILE A 143 -11.51 -14.92 7.29
CA ILE A 143 -11.31 -16.32 7.65
C ILE A 143 -12.52 -16.82 8.42
N GLN A 144 -13.03 -17.98 8.04
CA GLN A 144 -14.08 -18.71 8.72
C GLN A 144 -13.58 -20.13 8.95
N SER A 145 -13.68 -20.65 10.16
CA SER A 145 -13.18 -21.98 10.46
C SER A 145 -13.89 -22.56 11.66
N GLN A 146 -14.12 -23.87 11.60
CA GLN A 146 -14.74 -24.62 12.68
C GLN A 146 -13.95 -25.90 12.94
N PRO A 147 -13.55 -26.17 14.19
CA PRO A 147 -12.85 -27.40 14.56
C PRO A 147 -13.59 -28.65 14.07
N GLY A 148 -12.87 -29.56 13.43
CA GLY A 148 -13.37 -30.82 12.87
C GLY A 148 -14.08 -30.69 11.52
N VAL A 149 -14.49 -29.48 11.12
CA VAL A 149 -15.24 -29.26 9.86
C VAL A 149 -14.30 -28.81 8.75
N GLY A 150 -13.49 -27.77 9.00
CA GLY A 150 -12.64 -27.20 7.97
C GLY A 150 -12.38 -25.71 8.13
N THR A 151 -11.75 -25.14 7.12
CA THR A 151 -11.42 -23.71 7.05
C THR A 151 -11.83 -23.13 5.71
N THR A 152 -12.21 -21.86 5.69
CA THR A 152 -12.50 -21.09 4.50
C THR A 152 -11.87 -19.72 4.62
N PHE A 153 -10.97 -19.40 3.69
CA PHE A 153 -10.47 -18.05 3.47
C PHE A 153 -11.32 -17.39 2.37
N ARG A 154 -11.82 -16.20 2.64
CA ARG A 154 -12.61 -15.41 1.69
C ARG A 154 -11.87 -14.12 1.37
N ILE A 155 -11.48 -13.95 0.12
CA ILE A 155 -10.81 -12.77 -0.39
C ILE A 155 -11.82 -11.97 -1.21
N ARG A 156 -11.95 -10.67 -0.94
CA ARG A 156 -12.76 -9.74 -1.72
C ARG A 156 -11.85 -8.74 -2.39
N LEU A 157 -11.97 -8.59 -3.70
CA LEU A 157 -11.17 -7.68 -4.52
C LEU A 157 -12.10 -6.78 -5.32
N PRO A 158 -11.78 -5.50 -5.54
CA PRO A 158 -12.53 -4.67 -6.48
C PRO A 158 -12.47 -5.25 -7.89
N LEU A 159 -13.58 -5.17 -8.64
CA LEU A 159 -13.67 -5.63 -10.03
C LEU A 159 -12.77 -4.79 -10.98
N THR A 160 -12.54 -3.52 -10.65
CA THR A 160 -11.77 -2.58 -11.45
C THR A 160 -10.54 -2.08 -10.70
N LEU A 161 -9.45 -1.78 -11.43
CA LEU A 161 -8.36 -0.97 -10.89
C LEU A 161 -8.93 0.35 -10.34
N ALA A 162 -8.49 0.76 -9.15
CA ALA A 162 -9.06 1.89 -8.44
C ALA A 162 -8.92 3.18 -9.26
N ILE A 163 -10.07 3.75 -9.68
CA ILE A 163 -10.12 5.11 -10.22
C ILE A 163 -9.95 6.05 -9.03
N MET A 164 -8.90 6.86 -9.05
CA MET A 164 -8.62 7.84 -8.01
C MET A 164 -8.74 9.27 -8.57
N PRO A 165 -9.54 10.15 -7.94
CA PRO A 165 -9.55 11.56 -8.30
C PRO A 165 -8.21 12.20 -7.91
N VAL A 166 -7.58 12.89 -8.86
CA VAL A 166 -6.28 13.55 -8.68
C VAL A 166 -6.33 15.00 -9.14
N LEU A 167 -5.42 15.81 -8.59
CA LEU A 167 -5.03 17.09 -9.18
C LEU A 167 -3.77 16.86 -9.99
N VAL A 168 -3.83 17.18 -11.28
CA VAL A 168 -2.66 17.13 -12.17
C VAL A 168 -1.91 18.45 -12.08
N VAL A 169 -0.71 18.39 -11.52
CA VAL A 169 0.23 19.51 -11.36
C VAL A 169 1.38 19.41 -12.37
N ARG A 170 2.03 20.53 -12.66
CA ARG A 170 3.21 20.57 -13.55
C ARG A 170 4.46 20.96 -12.79
N LEU A 171 5.54 20.29 -13.16
CA LEU A 171 6.90 20.74 -12.91
C LEU A 171 7.59 20.79 -14.28
N GLN A 172 7.94 21.99 -14.72
CA GLN A 172 8.44 22.30 -16.05
C GLN A 172 7.48 21.76 -17.12
N GLN A 173 7.96 20.87 -18.00
CA GLN A 173 7.16 20.24 -19.05
C GLN A 173 6.53 18.91 -18.63
N GLN A 174 6.74 18.45 -17.39
CA GLN A 174 6.27 17.15 -16.91
C GLN A 174 5.05 17.29 -16.00
N SER A 175 4.03 16.48 -16.27
CA SER A 175 2.84 16.35 -15.45
C SER A 175 3.02 15.31 -14.34
N PHE A 176 2.51 15.63 -13.17
CA PHE A 176 2.44 14.77 -12.00
C PHE A 176 1.02 14.81 -11.44
N ALA A 177 0.60 13.76 -10.76
CA ALA A 177 -0.71 13.68 -10.12
C ALA A 177 -0.56 13.59 -8.61
N VAL A 178 -1.34 14.39 -7.87
CA VAL A 178 -1.47 14.28 -6.41
C VAL A 178 -2.91 13.89 -6.05
N PRO A 179 -3.13 13.06 -5.03
CA PRO A 179 -4.49 12.70 -4.62
C PRO A 179 -5.32 13.93 -4.26
N LEU A 180 -6.51 14.08 -4.85
CA LEU A 180 -7.35 15.25 -4.61
C LEU A 180 -7.85 15.30 -3.16
N SER A 181 -7.92 14.15 -2.48
CA SER A 181 -8.26 14.03 -1.05
C SER A 181 -7.29 14.78 -0.13
N MET A 182 -6.06 15.06 -0.59
CA MET A 182 -5.07 15.82 0.16
C MET A 182 -5.10 17.32 -0.19
N VAL A 183 -5.80 17.74 -1.24
CA VAL A 183 -5.78 19.13 -1.72
C VAL A 183 -6.89 19.93 -1.06
N ARG A 184 -6.53 21.02 -0.35
CA ARG A 184 -7.48 21.99 0.21
C ARG A 184 -7.82 23.10 -0.77
N GLU A 185 -6.80 23.78 -1.31
CA GLU A 185 -6.95 24.87 -2.28
C GLU A 185 -5.67 25.07 -3.09
N ILE A 186 -5.79 25.81 -4.21
CA ILE A 186 -4.66 26.22 -5.05
C ILE A 186 -4.56 27.74 -5.00
N MET A 187 -3.35 28.27 -4.82
CA MET A 187 -3.10 29.69 -4.67
C MET A 187 -1.87 30.14 -5.46
N PRO A 188 -1.81 31.40 -5.92
CA PRO A 188 -0.56 31.98 -6.39
C PRO A 188 0.44 32.05 -5.23
N LEU A 189 1.73 31.88 -5.54
CA LEU A 189 2.83 32.10 -4.60
C LEU A 189 3.61 33.32 -5.04
N ASP A 190 3.68 34.32 -4.15
CA ASP A 190 4.61 35.43 -4.29
C ASP A 190 5.90 35.08 -3.53
N PRO A 191 7.06 34.96 -4.22
CA PRO A 191 8.33 34.69 -3.56
C PRO A 191 8.72 35.71 -2.49
N THR A 192 8.20 36.93 -2.56
CA THR A 192 8.47 38.00 -1.58
C THR A 192 7.72 37.81 -0.26
N GLU A 193 6.63 37.04 -0.26
CA GLU A 193 5.85 36.71 0.93
C GLU A 193 6.42 35.49 1.68
N ILE A 194 7.30 34.71 1.04
CA ILE A 194 7.92 33.52 1.62
C ILE A 194 8.99 33.93 2.63
N GLN A 195 8.77 33.59 3.89
CA GLN A 195 9.69 33.85 4.99
C GLN A 195 10.47 32.59 5.37
N HIS A 196 11.67 32.76 5.91
CA HIS A 196 12.50 31.64 6.38
C HIS A 196 12.52 31.60 7.90
N LEU A 197 11.80 30.64 8.49
CA LEU A 197 11.78 30.40 9.93
C LEU A 197 12.58 29.13 10.25
N SER A 198 13.59 29.26 11.10
CA SER A 198 14.51 28.16 11.46
C SER A 198 15.09 27.42 10.24
N GLY A 199 15.39 28.18 9.16
CA GLY A 199 15.94 27.65 7.91
C GLY A 199 14.93 26.97 6.98
N ARG A 200 13.62 27.05 7.27
CA ARG A 200 12.56 26.49 6.42
C ARG A 200 11.74 27.60 5.79
N ALA A 201 11.47 27.47 4.49
CA ALA A 201 10.53 28.33 3.79
C ALA A 201 9.12 28.14 4.37
N THR A 202 8.47 29.24 4.69
CA THR A 202 7.16 29.30 5.35
C THR A 202 6.34 30.45 4.78
N LEU A 203 5.02 30.28 4.73
CA LEU A 203 4.07 31.30 4.32
C LEU A 203 2.95 31.36 5.35
N VAL A 204 2.49 32.58 5.67
CA VAL A 204 1.34 32.77 6.55
C VAL A 204 0.07 32.82 5.69
N VAL A 205 -0.84 31.88 5.91
CA VAL A 205 -2.12 31.82 5.21
C VAL A 205 -3.24 31.80 6.25
N ARG A 206 -4.07 32.85 6.27
CA ARG A 206 -5.19 33.00 7.23
C ARG A 206 -4.75 32.75 8.69
N ASP A 207 -3.67 33.42 9.09
CA ASP A 207 -3.04 33.32 10.41
C ASP A 207 -2.39 31.96 10.75
N GLU A 208 -2.37 30.98 9.83
CA GLU A 208 -1.62 29.74 9.98
C GLU A 208 -0.22 29.85 9.32
N VAL A 209 0.83 29.49 10.06
CA VAL A 209 2.21 29.42 9.53
C VAL A 209 2.42 28.06 8.88
N LEU A 210 2.45 28.04 7.55
CA LEU A 210 2.54 26.80 6.77
C LEU A 210 3.92 26.62 6.14
N PRO A 211 4.54 25.42 6.23
CA PRO A 211 5.78 25.16 5.54
C PRO A 211 5.54 25.09 4.03
N VAL A 212 6.42 25.73 3.27
CA VAL A 212 6.41 25.70 1.80
C VAL A 212 7.47 24.72 1.32
N ARG A 213 7.07 23.76 0.49
CA ARG A 213 7.96 22.78 -0.12
C ARG A 213 7.79 22.78 -1.63
N SER A 214 8.89 23.03 -2.34
CA SER A 214 8.91 22.94 -3.80
C SER A 214 8.89 21.48 -4.26
N LEU A 215 8.02 21.14 -5.21
CA LEU A 215 8.01 19.84 -5.88
C LEU A 215 9.36 19.54 -6.55
N ALA A 216 10.00 20.57 -7.14
CA ALA A 216 11.33 20.43 -7.71
C ALA A 216 12.36 20.02 -6.65
N GLY A 217 12.33 20.69 -5.48
CA GLY A 217 13.21 20.37 -4.36
C GLY A 217 12.98 18.95 -3.84
N MET A 218 11.73 18.51 -3.74
CA MET A 218 11.40 17.14 -3.31
C MET A 218 11.82 16.07 -4.32
N LEU A 219 11.92 16.43 -5.61
CA LEU A 219 12.40 15.55 -6.68
C LEU A 219 13.88 15.75 -7.02
N ASN A 220 14.62 16.53 -6.23
CA ASN A 220 16.02 16.90 -6.48
C ASN A 220 16.28 17.46 -7.89
N ARG A 221 15.36 18.30 -8.38
CA ARG A 221 15.48 18.98 -9.67
C ARG A 221 15.79 20.46 -9.48
N PRO A 222 16.64 21.05 -10.34
CA PRO A 222 16.79 22.50 -10.38
C PRO A 222 15.48 23.12 -10.86
N SER A 223 15.01 24.14 -10.16
CA SER A 223 13.88 24.96 -10.61
C SER A 223 13.97 26.36 -10.03
N ASP A 224 13.35 27.29 -10.74
CA ASP A 224 13.07 28.63 -10.25
C ASP A 224 12.03 28.57 -9.09
N PRO A 225 11.86 29.67 -8.34
CA PRO A 225 10.80 29.76 -7.34
C PRO A 225 9.42 29.42 -7.95
N PRO A 226 8.64 28.53 -7.33
CA PRO A 226 7.37 28.08 -7.90
C PRO A 226 6.34 29.22 -7.88
N PRO A 227 5.66 29.51 -9.01
CA PRO A 227 4.64 30.55 -9.11
C PRO A 227 3.30 30.17 -8.46
N PHE A 228 3.05 28.88 -8.22
CA PHE A 228 1.81 28.39 -7.62
C PHE A 228 2.08 27.48 -6.43
N GLY A 229 1.16 27.51 -5.47
CA GLY A 229 1.15 26.65 -4.29
C GLY A 229 -0.15 25.85 -4.22
N VAL A 230 -0.03 24.57 -3.91
CA VAL A 230 -1.17 23.71 -3.58
C VAL A 230 -1.17 23.52 -2.07
N LEU A 231 -2.20 24.00 -1.39
CA LEU A 231 -2.37 23.77 0.04
C LEU A 231 -2.78 22.31 0.26
N MET A 232 -1.87 21.54 0.82
CA MET A 232 -2.01 20.11 1.07
C MET A 232 -2.34 19.86 2.54
N GLN A 233 -3.17 18.87 2.82
CA GLN A 233 -3.44 18.32 4.15
C GLN A 233 -3.01 16.85 4.19
N THR A 234 -2.09 16.54 5.10
CA THR A 234 -1.67 15.15 5.36
C THR A 234 -2.18 14.69 6.72
N SER A 235 -2.31 13.38 6.89
CA SER A 235 -2.71 12.79 8.17
C SER A 235 -1.55 12.80 9.18
N SER A 236 -0.32 12.63 8.69
CA SER A 236 0.89 12.45 9.50
C SER A 236 1.62 13.75 9.86
N ARG A 237 1.62 14.76 8.97
CA ARG A 237 2.48 15.97 9.08
C ARG A 237 1.70 17.28 9.13
N GLY A 238 0.36 17.23 9.14
CA GLY A 238 -0.49 18.41 9.10
C GLY A 238 -0.54 19.06 7.71
N ALA A 239 -0.87 20.36 7.68
CA ALA A 239 -0.98 21.14 6.46
C ALA A 239 0.37 21.68 5.99
N PHE A 240 0.58 21.75 4.67
CA PHE A 240 1.75 22.38 4.06
C PHE A 240 1.42 22.87 2.65
N ILE A 241 2.28 23.70 2.07
CA ILE A 241 2.12 24.20 0.70
C ILE A 241 3.11 23.48 -0.21
N LEU A 242 2.59 22.78 -1.23
CA LEU A 242 3.37 22.19 -2.30
C LEU A 242 3.53 23.21 -3.44
N GLY A 243 4.73 23.75 -3.61
CA GLY A 243 5.07 24.66 -4.69
C GLY A 243 5.25 23.93 -6.03
N VAL A 244 4.55 24.40 -7.06
CA VAL A 244 4.51 23.81 -8.42
C VAL A 244 4.59 24.90 -9.49
N ASP A 245 4.97 24.50 -10.72
CA ASP A 245 5.10 25.44 -11.85
C ASP A 245 3.74 25.74 -12.50
N GLY A 246 2.77 24.87 -12.30
CA GLY A 246 1.40 25.05 -12.75
C GLY A 246 0.53 23.84 -12.44
N PHE A 247 -0.70 23.86 -12.95
CA PHE A 247 -1.63 22.76 -12.86
C PHE A 247 -2.46 22.67 -14.13
N VAL A 248 -2.90 21.46 -14.47
CA VAL A 248 -3.80 21.20 -15.59
C VAL A 248 -5.24 21.25 -15.09
N GLY A 249 -5.51 20.60 -13.95
CA GLY A 249 -6.85 20.53 -13.36
C GLY A 249 -7.09 19.19 -12.67
N ARG A 250 -8.35 18.93 -12.39
CA ARG A 250 -8.81 17.65 -11.83
C ARG A 250 -8.92 16.61 -12.94
N ASP A 251 -8.54 15.37 -12.63
CA ASP A 251 -8.76 14.21 -13.48
C ASP A 251 -9.10 12.97 -12.63
N ASP A 252 -9.79 12.00 -13.20
CA ASP A 252 -10.11 10.72 -12.56
C ASP A 252 -9.28 9.62 -13.24
N VAL A 253 -8.23 9.16 -12.55
CA VAL A 253 -7.18 8.33 -13.19
C VAL A 253 -7.16 6.92 -12.65
N VAL A 254 -6.90 5.96 -13.54
CA VAL A 254 -6.58 4.59 -13.15
C VAL A 254 -5.09 4.51 -12.84
N ILE A 255 -4.75 4.18 -11.60
CA ILE A 255 -3.35 4.04 -11.18
C ILE A 255 -2.87 2.64 -11.51
N LYS A 256 -1.78 2.56 -12.27
CA LYS A 256 -1.05 1.31 -12.50
C LYS A 256 0.16 1.27 -11.58
N PRO A 257 0.31 0.23 -10.74
CA PRO A 257 1.52 0.06 -9.95
C PRO A 257 2.72 -0.15 -10.90
N LEU A 258 3.88 0.35 -10.49
CA LEU A 258 5.13 0.15 -11.23
C LEU A 258 5.78 -1.15 -10.73
N ALA A 259 5.66 -2.23 -11.50
CA ALA A 259 5.98 -3.60 -11.06
C ALA A 259 7.48 -3.82 -10.77
N ASP A 260 8.37 -3.33 -11.64
CA ASP A 260 9.81 -3.64 -11.57
C ASP A 260 10.66 -2.54 -10.92
N VAL A 261 10.11 -1.32 -10.84
CA VAL A 261 10.80 -0.15 -10.32
C VAL A 261 9.84 0.59 -9.42
N LYS A 262 10.18 0.75 -8.14
CA LYS A 262 9.44 1.60 -7.22
C LYS A 262 10.24 2.88 -6.97
N PRO A 263 10.12 3.90 -7.84
CA PRO A 263 10.79 5.16 -7.60
C PRO A 263 10.28 5.75 -6.28
N LYS A 264 11.21 6.22 -5.43
CA LYS A 264 10.85 6.91 -4.20
C LYS A 264 9.93 8.10 -4.52
N GLY A 265 8.91 8.30 -3.71
CA GLY A 265 7.95 9.39 -3.91
C GLY A 265 6.90 9.16 -4.99
N VAL A 266 6.78 7.95 -5.53
CA VAL A 266 5.79 7.61 -6.57
C VAL A 266 4.96 6.41 -6.12
N SER A 267 3.63 6.59 -6.06
CA SER A 267 2.66 5.54 -5.77
C SER A 267 2.35 4.68 -7.00
N GLY A 268 2.45 5.25 -8.20
CA GLY A 268 2.20 4.56 -9.46
C GLY A 268 2.25 5.49 -10.66
N ALA A 269 1.79 5.02 -11.80
CA ALA A 269 1.70 5.81 -13.03
C ALA A 269 0.34 5.64 -13.69
N THR A 270 -0.05 6.64 -14.48
CA THR A 270 -1.25 6.60 -15.31
C THR A 270 -0.95 7.20 -16.69
N LEU A 271 -1.87 7.01 -17.62
CA LEU A 271 -1.80 7.61 -18.96
C LEU A 271 -2.83 8.73 -19.01
N SER A 272 -2.38 9.93 -19.35
CA SER A 272 -3.25 11.05 -19.68
C SER A 272 -3.95 10.80 -21.03
N GLY A 273 -5.04 11.52 -21.30
CA GLY A 273 -5.82 11.38 -22.55
C GLY A 273 -5.03 11.68 -23.83
N ASP A 274 -3.89 12.37 -23.72
CA ASP A 274 -2.94 12.63 -24.81
C ASP A 274 -1.86 11.52 -24.96
N GLY A 275 -1.95 10.47 -24.16
CA GLY A 275 -1.00 9.35 -24.14
C GLY A 275 0.28 9.62 -23.36
N SER A 276 0.42 10.79 -22.71
CA SER A 276 1.58 11.07 -21.85
C SER A 276 1.49 10.30 -20.53
N VAL A 277 2.65 9.86 -20.01
CA VAL A 277 2.71 9.17 -18.72
C VAL A 277 2.73 10.20 -17.60
N VAL A 278 1.77 10.08 -16.68
CA VAL A 278 1.66 10.93 -15.47
C VAL A 278 2.02 10.08 -14.26
N LEU A 279 2.99 10.54 -13.48
CA LEU A 279 3.39 9.87 -12.24
C LEU A 279 2.51 10.34 -11.08
N VAL A 280 1.94 9.38 -10.35
CA VAL A 280 1.13 9.65 -9.14
C VAL A 280 2.08 9.71 -7.95
N LEU A 281 2.13 10.85 -7.28
CA LEU A 281 3.07 11.13 -6.20
C LEU A 281 2.61 10.55 -4.87
N ASP A 282 3.53 9.88 -4.18
CA ASP A 282 3.36 9.47 -2.78
C ASP A 282 3.86 10.60 -1.87
N ILE A 283 2.98 11.57 -1.62
CA ILE A 283 3.32 12.79 -0.87
C ILE A 283 3.81 12.48 0.54
N GLU A 284 3.22 11.51 1.24
CA GLU A 284 3.65 11.18 2.60
C GLU A 284 5.09 10.65 2.60
N SER A 285 5.43 9.73 1.68
CA SER A 285 6.79 9.19 1.57
C SER A 285 7.83 10.27 1.24
N MET A 286 7.45 11.30 0.47
CA MET A 286 8.35 12.40 0.09
C MET A 286 8.61 13.39 1.23
N LEU A 287 7.72 13.45 2.23
CA LEU A 287 7.88 14.33 3.39
C LEU A 287 8.81 13.75 4.47
N ASP A 288 9.08 12.45 4.42
CA ASP A 288 9.92 11.75 5.40
C ASP A 288 11.43 11.88 5.18
N GLU A 289 11.86 12.45 4.04
CA GLU A 289 13.30 12.63 3.77
C GLU A 289 13.90 13.87 4.50
N PRO A 290 15.04 13.72 5.20
CA PRO A 290 15.78 14.83 5.79
C PRO A 290 16.44 15.69 4.69
N MET A 291 16.37 17.01 4.86
CA MET A 291 16.70 17.98 3.81
C MET A 291 18.20 18.04 3.47
N ALA A 292 18.51 18.01 2.17
CA ALA A 292 19.73 18.62 1.66
C ALA A 292 19.60 20.14 1.78
N VAL A 293 20.52 20.74 2.53
CA VAL A 293 20.60 22.18 2.77
C VAL A 293 20.98 22.89 1.47
N LEU A 294 20.08 23.71 0.92
CA LEU A 294 20.40 24.68 -0.13
C LEU A 294 21.25 25.81 0.49
N LEU A 295 22.57 25.60 0.55
CA LEU A 295 23.50 26.71 0.76
C LEU A 295 23.64 27.48 -0.56
N GLY A 296 23.24 28.75 -0.51
CA GLY A 296 23.28 29.66 -1.64
C GLY A 296 24.69 29.94 -2.15
N HIS A 297 24.83 29.99 -3.47
CA HIS A 297 25.90 30.74 -4.10
C HIS A 297 25.36 32.10 -4.50
N SER A 298 25.82 33.11 -3.75
CA SER A 298 25.55 34.52 -3.94
C SER A 298 25.84 34.99 -5.36
N PHE A 299 24.84 35.62 -5.97
CA PHE A 299 25.04 36.60 -7.03
C PHE A 299 25.97 37.71 -6.52
N ASN A 300 27.14 37.87 -7.15
CA ASN A 300 27.88 39.12 -7.07
C ASN A 300 28.27 39.55 -8.50
N ARG A 301 27.52 40.49 -9.07
CA ARG A 301 27.91 41.25 -10.26
C ARG A 301 28.65 42.50 -9.78
N GLY A 302 29.90 42.69 -10.23
CA GLY A 302 30.56 43.99 -10.09
C GLY A 302 32.05 44.06 -10.39
N LYS A 303 32.38 44.38 -11.65
CA LYS A 303 33.45 45.28 -12.11
C LYS A 303 34.86 45.17 -11.48
N HIS A 304 35.81 44.64 -12.26
CA HIS A 304 36.98 45.35 -12.81
C HIS A 304 38.03 44.33 -13.29
N ALA A 305 38.14 44.14 -14.60
CA ALA A 305 39.29 43.49 -15.22
C ALA A 305 40.16 44.58 -15.86
N THR A 306 41.23 44.96 -15.18
CA THR A 306 42.44 45.50 -15.82
C THR A 306 43.34 44.33 -16.19
N PRO A 307 43.89 44.26 -17.41
CA PRO A 307 44.85 43.23 -17.77
C PRO A 307 46.25 43.69 -17.37
N VAL A 308 47.04 42.81 -16.77
CA VAL A 308 48.50 42.96 -16.74
C VAL A 308 49.11 41.66 -17.22
N ALA A 309 49.92 41.82 -18.26
CA ALA A 309 50.72 40.82 -18.92
C ALA A 309 51.91 40.35 -18.06
N ALA A 310 52.26 39.07 -18.20
CA ALA A 310 53.62 38.55 -18.46
C ALA A 310 53.51 37.04 -18.66
#